data_AF-A0A9D7DV11-F1
#
_entry.id   AF-A0A9D7DV11-F1
#
_cell.length_a   1.000
_cell.length_b   1.000
_cell.length_c   1.000
_cell.angle_alpha   90.00
_cell.angle_beta   90.00
_cell.angle_gamma   90.00
#
_symmetry.space_group_name_H-M   'P 1'
#
loop_
_entity.id
_entity.type
_entity.pdbx_description
1 polymer ?
#
loop_
_entity_poly.entity_id
_entity_poly.type
_entity_poly.pdbx_seq_one_letter_code
_entity_poly.pdbx_strand_id
1 'polypeptide(L)'
;MLSRRLIVVSLLWCIATLALVGCQNPSADAQKLLADRKYQEVIDKFPNTQFERRARALMAEDLLASGKFDDVLKNYPGTRAAFLAREEQAKTLFNNKEYARVLAEFPSSPLATEAERVLATELHGQGKFDELLVKYPKSELGKKVKDERAAAEFEAAKKMKGDKQIAALEAIMRNYTETVAYKEAANLLRDVRAKQK
;
A
#
# COMPACT_ATOMS: atom_id res chain seq x y z
N MET A 1 -8.97 27.57 82.31
CA MET A 1 -9.56 28.04 81.03
C MET A 1 -8.46 28.34 80.00
N LEU A 2 -7.77 27.30 79.48
CA LEU A 2 -6.59 27.49 78.62
C LEU A 2 -6.50 26.53 77.42
N SER A 3 -7.60 25.88 77.02
CA SER A 3 -7.57 24.84 75.97
C SER A 3 -8.36 25.14 74.70
N ARG A 4 -8.97 26.34 74.57
CA ARG A 4 -9.80 26.69 73.39
C ARG A 4 -9.16 27.67 72.40
N ARG A 5 -8.04 28.32 72.75
CA ARG A 5 -7.40 29.33 71.88
C ARG A 5 -6.32 28.78 70.93
N LEU A 6 -5.81 27.57 71.17
CA LEU A 6 -4.75 26.96 70.36
C LEU A 6 -5.27 26.20 69.13
N ILE A 7 -6.54 25.77 69.11
CA ILE A 7 -7.09 24.99 68.00
C ILE A 7 -7.50 25.88 66.81
N VAL A 8 -7.91 27.12 67.08
CA VAL A 8 -8.39 28.04 66.02
C VAL A 8 -7.25 28.59 65.16
N VAL A 9 -6.05 28.76 65.73
CA VAL A 9 -4.89 29.30 64.99
C VAL A 9 -4.28 28.23 64.05
N SER A 10 -4.39 26.94 64.39
CA SER A 10 -3.87 25.87 63.54
C SER A 10 -4.77 25.53 62.34
N LEU A 11 -6.08 25.82 62.42
CA LEU A 11 -7.04 25.55 61.34
C LEU A 11 -7.07 26.65 60.27
N LEU A 12 -6.69 27.88 60.63
CA LEU A 12 -6.59 29.00 59.69
C LEU A 12 -5.31 28.98 58.84
N TRP A 13 -4.29 28.23 59.24
CA TRP A 13 -3.06 28.08 58.45
C TRP A 13 -3.14 26.98 57.38
N CYS A 14 -4.04 26.00 57.54
CA CYS A 14 -4.27 24.96 56.52
C CYS A 14 -5.16 25.41 55.35
N ILE A 15 -5.95 26.48 55.51
CA ILE A 15 -6.84 26.97 54.45
C ILE A 15 -6.12 27.97 53.52
N ALA A 16 -5.06 28.64 54.01
CA ALA A 16 -4.29 29.60 53.22
C ALA A 16 -3.29 28.96 52.24
N THR A 17 -2.92 27.68 52.42
CA THR A 17 -1.98 26.98 51.53
C THR A 17 -2.66 26.25 50.36
N LEU A 18 -3.99 26.12 50.35
CA LEU A 18 -4.74 25.46 49.27
C LEU A 18 -5.16 26.40 48.12
N ALA A 19 -4.93 27.70 48.24
CA ALA A 19 -5.34 28.70 47.24
C ALA A 19 -4.25 29.07 46.21
N LEU A 20 -3.06 28.44 46.24
CA LEU A 20 -1.96 28.72 45.30
C LEU A 20 -1.69 27.62 44.28
N VAL A 21 -2.49 26.55 44.26
CA VAL A 21 -2.54 25.67 43.08
C VAL A 21 -3.43 26.35 42.06
N GLY A 22 -2.86 27.34 41.36
CA GLY A 22 -3.53 27.99 40.25
C GLY A 22 -4.08 26.91 39.31
N CYS A 23 -5.37 26.98 39.04
CA CYS A 23 -6.06 26.17 38.04
C CYS A 23 -5.55 26.52 36.63
N GLN A 24 -4.29 26.26 36.32
CA GLN A 24 -3.82 26.17 34.95
C GLN A 24 -4.51 24.94 34.37
N ASN A 25 -5.55 25.19 33.57
CA ASN A 25 -6.28 24.14 32.89
C ASN A 25 -5.29 23.50 31.89
N PRO A 26 -4.81 22.26 32.11
CA PRO A 26 -3.76 21.66 31.29
C PRO A 26 -4.14 21.60 29.81
N SER A 27 -5.45 21.57 29.53
CA SER A 27 -5.99 21.61 28.17
C SER A 27 -5.82 22.97 27.48
N ALA A 28 -5.86 24.09 28.20
CA ALA A 28 -5.69 25.43 27.64
C ALA A 28 -4.22 25.70 27.30
N ASP A 29 -3.31 25.27 28.18
CA ASP A 29 -1.86 25.40 27.95
C ASP A 29 -1.40 24.53 26.78
N ALA A 30 -1.89 23.29 26.69
CA ALA A 30 -1.62 22.43 25.53
C ALA A 30 -2.15 23.02 24.22
N GLN A 31 -3.35 23.61 24.23
CA GLN A 31 -3.92 24.29 23.06
C GLN A 31 -3.10 25.50 22.63
N LYS A 32 -2.62 26.31 23.59
CA LYS A 32 -1.76 27.46 23.30
C LYS A 32 -0.44 27.03 22.67
N LEU A 33 0.23 26.01 23.23
CA LEU A 33 1.47 25.49 22.66
C LEU A 33 1.27 24.90 21.25
N LEU A 34 0.15 24.24 20.99
CA LEU A 34 -0.22 23.78 19.64
C LEU A 34 -0.40 24.96 18.68
N ALA A 35 -1.06 26.04 19.11
CA ALA A 35 -1.24 27.24 18.30
C ALA A 35 0.10 27.94 17.99
N ASP A 36 1.01 27.96 18.96
CA ASP A 36 2.36 28.52 18.83
C ASP A 36 3.32 27.58 18.06
N ARG A 37 2.82 26.47 17.51
CA ARG A 37 3.60 25.41 16.83
C ARG A 37 4.73 24.79 17.65
N LYS A 38 4.64 24.85 18.98
CA LYS A 38 5.60 24.28 19.93
C LYS A 38 5.31 22.80 20.16
N TYR A 39 5.28 22.02 19.09
CA TYR A 39 4.79 20.64 19.12
C TYR A 39 5.60 19.71 20.01
N GLN A 40 6.93 19.84 20.01
CA GLN A 40 7.78 19.03 20.89
C GLN A 40 7.47 19.30 22.37
N GLU A 41 7.26 20.57 22.75
CA GLU A 41 6.87 20.90 24.13
C GLU A 41 5.51 20.30 24.49
N VAL A 42 4.57 20.19 23.54
CA VAL A 42 3.27 19.52 23.77
C VAL A 42 3.47 18.02 24.01
N ILE A 43 4.34 17.39 23.22
CA ILE A 43 4.63 15.96 23.34
C ILE A 43 5.28 15.66 24.70
N ASP A 44 6.25 16.48 25.10
CA ASP A 44 7.00 16.28 26.33
C ASP A 44 6.15 16.56 27.58
N LYS A 45 5.33 17.63 27.55
CA LYS A 45 4.52 18.07 28.71
C LYS A 45 3.18 17.34 28.84
N PHE A 46 2.61 16.83 27.75
CA PHE A 46 1.28 16.20 27.73
C PHE A 46 1.28 14.81 27.08
N PRO A 47 2.12 13.86 27.53
CA PRO A 47 2.23 12.53 26.93
C PRO A 47 0.96 11.70 27.08
N ASN A 48 0.71 10.79 26.13
CA ASN A 48 -0.46 9.91 26.03
C ASN A 48 -1.81 10.64 25.92
N THR A 49 -1.81 11.93 25.60
CA THR A 49 -3.02 12.73 25.46
C THR A 49 -3.44 12.90 23.99
N GLN A 50 -4.66 13.37 23.78
CA GLN A 50 -5.10 13.81 22.44
C GLN A 50 -4.25 14.97 21.88
N PHE A 51 -3.67 15.80 22.75
CA PHE A 51 -2.82 16.93 22.36
C PHE A 51 -1.48 16.46 21.82
N GLU A 52 -0.88 15.44 22.44
CA GLU A 52 0.34 14.79 21.91
C GLU A 52 0.07 14.19 20.53
N ARG A 53 -1.01 13.41 20.38
CA ARG A 53 -1.37 12.81 19.08
C ARG A 53 -1.55 13.89 18.01
N ARG A 54 -2.21 14.99 18.36
CA ARG A 54 -2.39 16.15 17.46
C ARG A 54 -1.06 16.84 17.14
N ALA A 55 -0.19 17.05 18.13
CA ALA A 55 1.13 17.65 17.94
C ALA A 55 1.99 16.79 16.99
N ARG A 56 2.02 15.47 17.18
CA ARG A 56 2.71 14.53 16.29
C ARG A 56 2.16 14.58 14.86
N ALA A 57 0.83 14.64 14.70
CA ALA A 57 0.21 14.76 13.38
C ALA A 57 0.62 16.07 12.67
N LEU A 58 0.61 17.20 13.39
CA LEU A 58 1.02 18.50 12.84
C LEU A 58 2.52 18.54 12.48
N MET A 59 3.41 17.94 13.29
CA MET A 59 4.82 17.79 12.93
C MET A 59 5.00 16.96 11.65
N ALA A 60 4.24 15.86 11.53
CA ALA A 60 4.27 15.04 10.33
C ALA A 60 3.78 15.82 9.09
N GLU A 61 2.76 16.66 9.23
CA GLU A 61 2.27 17.55 8.18
C GLU A 61 3.28 18.62 7.78
N ASP A 62 3.98 19.25 8.74
CA ASP A 62 5.02 20.24 8.45
C ASP A 62 6.22 19.60 7.71
N LEU A 63 6.61 18.38 8.09
CA LEU A 63 7.65 17.62 7.39
C LEU A 63 7.21 17.22 5.97
N LEU A 64 5.95 16.78 5.80
CA LEU A 64 5.37 16.48 4.49
C LEU A 64 5.40 17.71 3.59
N ALA A 65 4.95 18.86 4.08
CA ALA A 65 4.96 20.12 3.34
C ALA A 65 6.38 20.57 2.96
N SER A 66 7.37 20.19 3.75
CA SER A 66 8.79 20.46 3.49
C SER A 66 9.44 19.43 2.55
N GLY A 67 8.68 18.45 2.04
CA GLY A 67 9.20 17.39 1.15
C GLY A 67 10.08 16.35 1.85
N LYS A 68 10.12 16.33 3.20
CA LYS A 68 10.94 15.39 3.97
C LYS A 68 10.22 14.06 4.18
N PHE A 69 9.88 13.41 3.07
CA PHE A 69 9.03 12.22 3.07
C PHE A 69 9.60 11.08 3.91
N ASP A 70 10.90 10.80 3.80
CA ASP A 70 11.55 9.73 4.59
C ASP A 70 11.46 9.99 6.10
N ASP A 71 11.61 11.24 6.53
CA ASP A 71 11.47 11.61 7.94
C ASP A 71 10.03 11.42 8.44
N VAL A 72 9.03 11.72 7.61
CA VAL A 72 7.61 11.45 7.92
C VAL A 72 7.38 9.95 8.09
N LEU A 73 7.86 9.15 7.14
CA LEU A 73 7.65 7.69 7.13
C LEU A 73 8.35 7.00 8.31
N LYS A 74 9.55 7.48 8.66
CA LYS A 74 10.35 6.92 9.74
C LYS A 74 9.81 7.30 11.11
N ASN A 75 9.47 8.57 11.32
CA ASN A 75 9.18 9.08 12.67
C ASN A 75 7.68 9.14 12.99
N TYR A 76 6.82 9.18 11.96
CA TYR A 76 5.38 9.33 12.11
C TYR A 76 4.58 8.29 11.31
N PRO A 77 4.92 6.99 11.42
CA PRO A 77 4.20 5.94 10.69
C PRO A 77 2.72 5.90 11.11
N GLY A 78 1.85 5.60 10.15
CA GLY A 78 0.40 5.49 10.40
C GLY A 78 -0.35 6.82 10.50
N THR A 79 0.33 7.97 10.36
CA THR A 79 -0.34 9.26 10.17
C THR A 79 -0.85 9.42 8.74
N ARG A 80 -1.83 10.31 8.55
CA ARG A 80 -2.25 10.73 7.20
C ARG A 80 -1.07 11.29 6.39
N ALA A 81 -0.18 12.03 7.04
CA ALA A 81 1.01 12.57 6.39
C ALA A 81 1.94 11.46 5.86
N ALA A 82 2.12 10.36 6.60
CA ALA A 82 2.90 9.22 6.13
C ALA A 82 2.26 8.53 4.91
N PHE A 83 0.92 8.43 4.87
CA PHE A 83 0.23 7.93 3.68
C PHE A 83 0.50 8.82 2.46
N LEU A 84 0.32 10.14 2.60
CA LEU A 84 0.56 11.10 1.52
C LEU A 84 2.04 11.13 1.09
N ALA A 85 2.99 11.03 2.03
CA ALA A 85 4.41 10.96 1.74
C ALA A 85 4.75 9.75 0.86
N ARG A 86 4.17 8.57 1.13
CA ARG A 86 4.33 7.39 0.25
C ARG A 86 3.75 7.64 -1.14
N GLU A 87 2.58 8.25 -1.23
CA GLU A 87 1.98 8.57 -2.54
C GLU A 87 2.88 9.53 -3.34
N GLU A 88 3.44 10.56 -2.72
CA GLU A 88 4.36 11.50 -3.38
C GLU A 88 5.67 10.84 -3.80
N GLN A 89 6.24 9.93 -3.00
CA GLN A 89 7.40 9.13 -3.40
C GLN A 89 7.09 8.24 -4.61
N ALA A 90 5.96 7.53 -4.59
CA ALA A 90 5.52 6.71 -5.71
C ALA A 90 5.30 7.55 -6.98
N LYS A 91 4.68 8.73 -6.86
CA LYS A 91 4.50 9.69 -7.98
C LYS A 91 5.84 10.15 -8.53
N THR A 92 6.79 10.48 -7.67
CA THR A 92 8.14 10.93 -8.08
C THR A 92 8.84 9.85 -8.90
N LEU A 93 8.88 8.60 -8.39
CA LEU A 93 9.45 7.47 -9.12
C LEU A 93 8.73 7.22 -10.44
N PHE A 94 7.40 7.29 -10.44
CA PHE A 94 6.60 7.09 -11.65
C PHE A 94 6.91 8.16 -12.72
N ASN A 95 6.99 9.44 -12.33
CA ASN A 95 7.31 10.54 -13.22
C ASN A 95 8.75 10.44 -13.77
N ASN A 96 9.67 9.90 -12.97
CA ASN A 96 11.04 9.59 -13.40
C ASN A 96 11.13 8.33 -14.27
N LYS A 97 9.99 7.68 -14.58
CA LYS A 97 9.91 6.42 -15.33
C LYS A 97 10.61 5.24 -14.65
N GLU A 98 10.80 5.31 -13.33
CA GLU A 98 11.35 4.23 -12.51
C GLU A 98 10.27 3.20 -12.16
N TYR A 99 9.52 2.73 -13.17
CA TYR A 99 8.33 1.89 -13.01
C TYR A 99 8.60 0.59 -12.23
N ALA A 100 9.76 -0.03 -12.45
CA ALA A 100 10.14 -1.25 -11.72
C ALA A 100 10.28 -0.98 -10.20
N ARG A 101 10.76 0.20 -9.82
CA ARG A 101 10.86 0.59 -8.41
C ARG A 101 9.50 0.93 -7.82
N VAL A 102 8.61 1.55 -8.59
CA VAL A 102 7.20 1.76 -8.16
C VAL A 102 6.55 0.42 -7.80
N LEU A 103 6.74 -0.61 -8.62
CA LEU A 103 6.22 -1.95 -8.36
C LEU A 103 6.84 -2.61 -7.11
N ALA A 104 8.14 -2.43 -6.91
CA ALA A 104 8.86 -3.05 -5.79
C ALA A 104 8.59 -2.36 -4.45
N GLU A 105 8.60 -1.03 -4.42
CA GLU A 105 8.52 -0.23 -3.20
C GLU A 105 7.07 0.13 -2.84
N PHE A 106 6.17 0.23 -3.84
CA PHE A 106 4.79 0.68 -3.68
C PHE A 106 3.76 -0.25 -4.35
N PRO A 107 3.78 -1.58 -4.11
CA PRO A 107 2.94 -2.54 -4.84
C PRO A 107 1.42 -2.33 -4.67
N SER A 108 1.00 -1.68 -3.58
CA SER A 108 -0.42 -1.39 -3.32
C SER A 108 -0.86 0.01 -3.80
N SER A 109 0.04 0.79 -4.40
CA SER A 109 -0.29 2.11 -4.94
C SER A 109 -1.08 1.97 -6.24
N PRO A 110 -2.06 2.85 -6.54
CA PRO A 110 -2.69 2.91 -7.85
C PRO A 110 -1.68 3.07 -9.01
N LEU A 111 -0.53 3.70 -8.74
CA LEU A 111 0.54 3.86 -9.70
C LEU A 111 1.28 2.55 -10.01
N ALA A 112 1.23 1.54 -9.14
CA ALA A 112 1.81 0.24 -9.42
C ALA A 112 1.09 -0.43 -10.59
N THR A 113 -0.26 -0.44 -10.58
CA THR A 113 -1.05 -0.97 -11.69
C THR A 113 -0.73 -0.27 -13.01
N GLU A 114 -0.57 1.06 -12.97
CA GLU A 114 -0.21 1.83 -14.15
C GLU A 114 1.23 1.56 -14.62
N ALA A 115 2.18 1.45 -13.68
CA ALA A 115 3.57 1.10 -13.95
C ALA A 115 3.67 -0.30 -14.60
N GLU A 116 2.91 -1.26 -14.10
CA GLU A 116 2.79 -2.60 -14.69
C GLU A 116 2.28 -2.50 -16.13
N ARG A 117 1.21 -1.73 -16.37
CA ARG A 117 0.63 -1.53 -17.69
C ARG A 117 1.64 -0.93 -18.67
N VAL A 118 2.41 0.06 -18.25
CA VAL A 118 3.45 0.69 -19.08
C VAL A 118 4.54 -0.32 -19.45
N LEU A 119 5.09 -1.04 -18.47
CA LEU A 119 6.14 -2.03 -18.71
C LEU A 119 5.64 -3.20 -19.59
N ALA A 120 4.41 -3.66 -19.38
CA ALA A 120 3.78 -4.66 -20.22
C ALA A 120 3.60 -4.16 -21.67
N THR A 121 3.16 -2.91 -21.84
CA THR A 121 3.01 -2.29 -23.16
C THR A 121 4.34 -2.15 -23.88
N GLU A 122 5.40 -1.79 -23.16
CA GLU A 122 6.74 -1.70 -23.72
C GLU A 122 7.25 -3.06 -24.20
N LEU A 123 7.14 -4.11 -23.38
CA LEU A 123 7.53 -5.46 -23.77
C LEU A 123 6.73 -5.98 -24.98
N HIS A 124 5.43 -5.70 -24.99
CA HIS A 124 4.56 -6.03 -26.12
C HIS A 124 5.00 -5.29 -27.39
N GLY A 125 5.28 -3.98 -27.31
CA GLY A 125 5.76 -3.17 -28.44
C GLY A 125 7.12 -3.61 -28.96
N GLN A 126 7.98 -4.15 -28.09
CA GLN A 126 9.27 -4.75 -28.46
C GLN A 126 9.15 -6.18 -29.02
N GLY A 127 7.95 -6.77 -29.03
CA GLY A 127 7.74 -8.17 -29.43
C GLY A 127 8.32 -9.20 -28.45
N LYS A 128 8.68 -8.78 -27.23
CA LYS A 128 9.23 -9.66 -26.18
C LYS A 128 8.12 -10.39 -25.43
N PHE A 129 7.34 -11.16 -26.18
CA PHE A 129 6.16 -11.85 -25.68
C PHE A 129 6.48 -12.88 -24.59
N ASP A 130 7.60 -13.59 -24.68
CA ASP A 130 7.99 -14.55 -23.66
C ASP A 130 8.31 -13.85 -22.32
N GLU A 131 9.05 -12.73 -22.36
CA GLU A 131 9.30 -11.94 -21.14
C GLU A 131 8.01 -11.35 -20.55
N LEU A 132 7.10 -10.89 -21.42
CA LEU A 132 5.80 -10.38 -21.00
C LEU A 132 4.99 -11.45 -20.27
N LEU A 133 4.95 -12.68 -20.79
CA LEU A 133 4.24 -13.80 -20.18
C LEU A 133 4.88 -14.25 -18.86
N VAL A 134 6.19 -14.09 -18.70
CA VAL A 134 6.88 -14.44 -17.44
C VAL A 134 6.69 -13.36 -16.39
N LYS A 135 6.91 -12.08 -16.73
CA LYS A 135 6.90 -10.97 -15.77
C LYS A 135 5.49 -10.47 -15.45
N TYR A 136 4.61 -10.45 -16.46
CA TYR A 136 3.27 -9.89 -16.35
C TYR A 136 2.18 -10.83 -16.89
N PRO A 137 2.12 -12.10 -16.45
CA PRO A 137 1.17 -13.10 -16.97
C PRO A 137 -0.30 -12.71 -16.79
N LYS A 138 -0.59 -11.91 -15.75
CA LYS A 138 -1.95 -11.50 -15.37
C LYS A 138 -2.33 -10.13 -15.90
N SER A 139 -1.40 -9.41 -16.54
CA SER A 139 -1.71 -8.16 -17.22
C SER A 139 -2.65 -8.43 -18.39
N GLU A 140 -3.44 -7.43 -18.79
CA GLU A 140 -4.36 -7.55 -19.93
C GLU A 140 -3.64 -7.96 -21.22
N LEU A 141 -2.44 -7.41 -21.46
CA LEU A 141 -1.61 -7.80 -22.60
C LEU A 141 -1.02 -9.21 -22.44
N GLY A 142 -0.61 -9.60 -21.24
CA GLY A 142 -0.13 -10.96 -20.96
C GLY A 142 -1.21 -12.00 -21.24
N LYS A 143 -2.44 -11.77 -20.77
CA LYS A 143 -3.59 -12.62 -21.07
C LYS A 143 -3.85 -12.71 -22.56
N LYS A 144 -3.92 -11.57 -23.24
CA LYS A 144 -4.15 -11.50 -24.69
C LYS A 144 -3.10 -12.29 -25.48
N VAL A 145 -1.83 -12.09 -25.18
CA VAL A 145 -0.72 -12.81 -25.84
C VAL A 145 -0.79 -14.31 -25.54
N LYS A 146 -1.14 -14.69 -24.30
CA LYS A 146 -1.35 -16.08 -23.92
C LYS A 146 -2.48 -16.72 -24.74
N ASP A 147 -3.61 -16.03 -24.87
CA ASP A 147 -4.77 -16.50 -25.63
C ASP A 147 -4.46 -16.61 -27.13
N GLU A 148 -3.81 -15.61 -27.72
CA GLU A 148 -3.42 -15.63 -29.14
C GLU A 148 -2.46 -16.79 -29.45
N ARG A 149 -1.47 -17.01 -28.58
CA ARG A 149 -0.54 -18.14 -28.71
C ARG A 149 -1.25 -19.48 -28.55
N ALA A 150 -2.13 -19.61 -27.58
CA ALA A 150 -2.92 -20.82 -27.36
C ALA A 150 -3.82 -21.13 -28.56
N ALA A 151 -4.47 -20.12 -29.14
CA ALA A 151 -5.30 -20.26 -30.34
C ALA A 151 -4.47 -20.69 -31.56
N ALA A 152 -3.29 -20.10 -31.76
CA ALA A 152 -2.39 -20.47 -32.85
C ALA A 152 -1.93 -21.93 -32.72
N GLU A 153 -1.54 -22.37 -31.51
CA GLU A 153 -1.16 -23.76 -31.26
C GLU A 153 -2.34 -24.72 -31.45
N PHE A 154 -3.55 -24.33 -31.04
CA PHE A 154 -4.76 -25.12 -31.24
C PHE A 154 -5.11 -25.30 -32.73
N GLU A 155 -5.05 -24.23 -33.53
CA GLU A 155 -5.25 -24.32 -34.98
C GLU A 155 -4.17 -25.17 -35.67
N ALA A 156 -2.93 -25.16 -35.17
CA ALA A 156 -1.90 -26.06 -35.63
C ALA A 156 -2.21 -27.52 -35.27
N ALA A 157 -2.66 -27.79 -34.03
CA ALA A 157 -3.04 -29.12 -33.56
C ALA A 157 -4.21 -29.72 -34.37
N LYS A 158 -5.19 -28.89 -34.78
CA LYS A 158 -6.31 -29.32 -35.63
C LYS A 158 -5.88 -29.87 -37.00
N LYS A 159 -4.73 -29.43 -37.51
CA LYS A 159 -4.17 -29.90 -38.79
C LYS A 159 -3.38 -31.21 -38.64
N MET A 160 -3.04 -31.59 -37.41
CA MET A 160 -2.37 -32.84 -37.10
C MET A 160 -3.38 -34.01 -37.05
N LYS A 161 -2.87 -35.24 -37.07
CA LYS A 161 -3.69 -36.45 -36.99
C LYS A 161 -3.08 -37.46 -36.02
N GLY A 162 -3.92 -38.31 -35.44
CA GLY A 162 -3.52 -39.40 -34.56
C GLY A 162 -2.77 -38.92 -33.33
N ASP A 163 -1.72 -39.64 -32.96
CA ASP A 163 -0.99 -39.42 -31.70
C ASP A 163 -0.32 -38.04 -31.63
N LYS A 164 0.09 -37.49 -32.78
CA LYS A 164 0.64 -36.12 -32.85
C LYS A 164 -0.40 -35.07 -32.48
N GLN A 165 -1.65 -35.25 -32.92
CA GLN A 165 -2.75 -34.37 -32.54
C GLN A 165 -3.06 -34.49 -31.05
N ILE A 166 -3.11 -35.71 -30.52
CA ILE A 166 -3.33 -35.96 -29.09
C ILE A 166 -2.25 -35.27 -28.24
N ALA A 167 -0.97 -35.49 -28.57
CA ALA A 167 0.15 -34.89 -27.85
C ALA A 167 0.11 -33.35 -27.88
N ALA A 168 -0.24 -32.75 -29.03
CA ALA A 168 -0.37 -31.30 -29.17
C ALA A 168 -1.54 -30.74 -28.32
N LEU A 169 -2.70 -31.40 -28.34
CA LEU A 169 -3.86 -30.99 -27.54
C LEU A 169 -3.57 -31.11 -26.03
N GLU A 170 -2.89 -32.16 -25.61
CA GLU A 170 -2.44 -32.31 -24.22
C GLU A 170 -1.44 -31.23 -23.80
N ALA A 171 -0.52 -30.84 -24.70
CA ALA A 171 0.42 -29.75 -24.43
C ALA A 171 -0.32 -28.43 -24.22
N ILE A 172 -1.33 -28.13 -25.05
CA ILE A 172 -2.17 -26.94 -24.89
C ILE A 172 -2.88 -26.95 -23.54
N MET A 173 -3.45 -28.11 -23.16
CA MET A 173 -4.15 -28.24 -21.88
C MET A 173 -3.23 -28.01 -20.67
N ARG A 174 -1.95 -28.38 -20.77
CA ARG A 174 -0.95 -28.16 -19.70
C ARG A 174 -0.49 -26.71 -19.61
N ASN A 175 -0.27 -26.06 -20.76
CA ASN A 175 0.42 -24.76 -20.81
C ASN A 175 -0.53 -23.55 -20.83
N TYR A 176 -1.76 -23.73 -21.30
CA TYR A 176 -2.71 -22.64 -21.54
C TYR A 176 -3.99 -22.77 -20.72
N THR A 177 -3.85 -23.09 -19.43
CA THR A 177 -5.00 -23.09 -18.51
C THR A 177 -5.75 -21.77 -18.56
N GLU A 178 -7.08 -21.84 -18.41
CA GLU A 178 -8.02 -20.70 -18.41
C GLU A 178 -8.22 -20.01 -19.77
N THR A 179 -7.53 -20.42 -20.83
CA THR A 179 -7.76 -19.90 -22.19
C THR A 179 -9.00 -20.55 -22.84
N VAL A 180 -9.51 -19.92 -23.91
CA VAL A 180 -10.57 -20.52 -24.75
C VAL A 180 -10.06 -21.80 -25.42
N ALA A 181 -8.83 -21.75 -25.95
CA ALA A 181 -8.16 -22.87 -26.60
C ALA A 181 -8.02 -24.09 -25.67
N TYR A 182 -7.86 -23.91 -24.35
CA TYR A 182 -7.87 -25.01 -23.39
C TYR A 182 -9.18 -25.80 -23.43
N LYS A 183 -10.33 -25.10 -23.41
CA LYS A 183 -11.65 -25.74 -23.40
C LYS A 183 -11.90 -26.47 -24.72
N GLU A 184 -11.55 -25.83 -25.82
CA GLU A 184 -11.69 -26.41 -27.16
C GLU A 184 -10.76 -27.61 -27.36
N ALA A 185 -9.52 -27.54 -26.87
CA ALA A 185 -8.57 -28.63 -26.92
C ALA A 185 -9.04 -29.83 -26.11
N ALA A 186 -9.60 -29.62 -24.91
CA ALA A 186 -10.16 -30.68 -24.08
C ALA A 186 -11.32 -31.41 -24.78
N ASN A 187 -12.22 -30.66 -25.43
CA ASN A 187 -13.33 -31.23 -26.19
C ASN A 187 -12.82 -32.05 -27.38
N LEU A 188 -11.94 -31.48 -28.20
CA LEU A 188 -11.40 -32.18 -29.37
C LEU A 188 -10.59 -33.43 -28.98
N LEU A 189 -9.83 -33.36 -27.90
CA LEU A 189 -9.03 -34.49 -27.40
C LEU A 189 -9.93 -35.67 -27.02
N ARG A 190 -11.06 -35.41 -26.37
CA ARG A 190 -12.05 -36.44 -26.05
C ARG A 190 -12.58 -37.13 -27.31
N ASP A 191 -12.93 -36.34 -28.33
CA ASP A 191 -13.50 -36.84 -29.58
C ASP A 191 -12.47 -37.65 -30.39
N VAL A 192 -11.21 -37.21 -30.43
CA VAL A 192 -10.13 -37.92 -31.12
C VAL A 192 -9.84 -39.27 -30.46
N ARG A 193 -9.75 -39.32 -29.12
CA ARG A 193 -9.53 -40.57 -28.37
C ARG A 193 -10.68 -41.55 -28.49
N ALA A 194 -11.92 -41.06 -28.58
CA ALA A 194 -13.09 -41.91 -28.78
C ALA A 194 -13.06 -42.62 -30.15
N LYS A 195 -12.52 -41.97 -31.19
CA LYS A 195 -12.41 -42.52 -32.55
C LYS A 195 -11.25 -43.52 -32.74
N GLN A 196 -10.31 -43.59 -31.80
CA GLN A 196 -9.18 -44.53 -31.84
C GLN A 196 -9.46 -45.85 -31.10
N LYS A 197 -10.57 -45.94 -30.37
CA LYS A 197 -11.07 -47.17 -29.74
C LYS A 197 -11.96 -47.94 -30.70
#